data_AF-A0AAW0EWH2-F1
#
_entry.id   AF-A0AAW0EWH2-F1
#
_cell.length_a   1.000
_cell.length_b   1.000
_cell.length_c   1.000
_cell.angle_alpha   90.00
_cell.angle_beta   90.00
_cell.angle_gamma   90.00
#
_symmetry.space_group_name_H-M   'P 1'
#
loop_
_entity.id
_entity.type
_entity.pdbx_description
1 polymer ?
#
loop_
_entity_poly.entity_id
_entity_poly.type
_entity_poly.pdbx_seq_one_letter_code
_entity_poly.pdbx_strand_id
1 'polypeptide(L)'
;MFSGSIEVELLRGKNYPQTEDDPNPCTTQVTVVVTDFLSGAVLSPAQCSSIQPNSNAPFYNDTLSFKVQEVPESLCLSVTVSEHSRKKAPFLLFSGKQAIGLSKLKAKQRVVIPLTRAGEQAQQIEADGDAFDLEASSMVPFVSARLQFVKEKIVDASDPYSDVDVSGKHLSLDGKSELVPSGAQYVWLLLKSDKKWTSAYQFELSAVWRSRPPLEAEVQAAVKTRRGTTGGAAAAAAAAEQESTRTLGDIVTKKWCCHRTHQVLTRVCITAEKYGSKFTDLTFTPKEEVEFRTNKKERCILLEQICKNKLEDTGSNRLRDWLNRLWFLFVTGVDNDPAGPRTLSYEVRKAVHDAQFTEADAIIVQACLLFSLIPSLKYEICQSLSEADYLAVPLEKMRELTGFEASQRRATPAQQQFTHVFISFVGSLLDTLTEAEVVKAATEFKSAIWDAQQRIAKGAKSTIGSQRRNEDGTFLKGDGIHIDHLDKLGRRKLNAKFT
;
A
#
# COMPACT_ATOMS: atom_id res chain seq x y z
N MET A 1 5.47 -10.04 -18.90
CA MET A 1 4.66 -8.84 -19.19
C MET A 1 5.35 -7.63 -18.58
N PHE A 2 5.24 -6.46 -19.21
CA PHE A 2 5.90 -5.23 -18.82
C PHE A 2 4.84 -4.15 -18.53
N SER A 3 5.09 -3.34 -17.51
CA SER A 3 4.33 -2.11 -17.25
C SER A 3 5.31 -0.93 -17.25
N GLY A 4 4.89 0.22 -17.77
CA GLY A 4 5.78 1.37 -17.92
C GLY A 4 5.21 2.48 -18.78
N SER A 5 6.06 3.45 -19.08
CA SER A 5 5.74 4.55 -19.98
C SER A 5 6.63 4.52 -21.23
N ILE A 6 6.01 4.70 -22.39
CA ILE A 6 6.68 4.86 -23.68
C ILE A 6 6.66 6.34 -24.04
N GLU A 7 7.84 6.92 -24.21
CA GLU A 7 8.00 8.27 -24.73
C GLU A 7 8.32 8.19 -26.22
N VAL A 8 7.55 8.93 -27.03
CA VAL A 8 7.67 9.05 -28.48
C VAL A 8 7.94 10.51 -28.83
N GLU A 9 9.20 10.84 -29.09
CA GLU A 9 9.63 12.15 -29.56
C GLU A 9 9.56 12.17 -31.09
N LEU A 10 8.52 12.79 -31.65
CA LEU A 10 8.32 12.92 -33.09
C LEU A 10 9.28 13.99 -33.63
N LEU A 11 10.25 13.59 -34.44
CA LEU A 11 11.27 14.51 -34.95
C LEU A 11 10.78 15.24 -36.20
N ARG A 12 10.58 14.50 -37.29
CA ARG A 12 10.24 15.09 -38.59
C ARG A 12 9.51 14.13 -39.53
N GLY A 13 8.69 14.68 -40.41
CA GLY A 13 8.21 14.02 -41.62
C GLY A 13 9.12 14.31 -42.81
N LYS A 14 9.23 13.37 -43.76
CA LYS A 14 10.01 13.56 -45.00
C LYS A 14 9.36 12.85 -46.18
N ASN A 15 9.74 13.30 -47.37
CA ASN A 15 9.30 12.79 -48.67
C ASN A 15 7.78 12.79 -48.82
N TYR A 16 7.09 13.80 -48.26
CA TYR A 16 5.65 13.96 -48.49
C TYR A 16 5.46 14.40 -49.95
N PRO A 17 4.79 13.60 -50.79
CA PRO A 17 4.70 13.83 -52.23
C PRO A 17 3.98 15.14 -52.53
N GLN A 18 4.53 15.90 -53.48
CA GLN A 18 3.83 16.95 -54.21
C GLN A 18 3.49 16.40 -55.60
N THR A 19 2.26 16.59 -56.05
CA THR A 19 1.83 16.23 -57.40
C THR A 19 1.77 17.48 -58.26
N GLU A 20 1.90 17.35 -59.57
CA GLU A 20 1.74 18.50 -60.50
C GLU A 20 0.37 19.18 -60.33
N ASP A 21 -0.66 18.40 -59.97
CA ASP A 21 -2.01 18.87 -59.67
C ASP A 21 -2.14 19.60 -58.32
N ASP A 22 -1.13 19.51 -57.43
CA ASP A 22 -1.15 20.18 -56.12
C ASP A 22 0.26 20.62 -55.68
N PRO A 23 0.70 21.80 -56.16
CA PRO A 23 2.06 22.29 -55.94
C PRO A 23 2.29 22.87 -54.53
N ASN A 24 1.24 23.01 -53.73
CA ASN A 24 1.32 23.70 -52.44
C ASN A 24 1.71 22.73 -51.31
N PRO A 25 2.56 23.16 -50.36
CA PRO A 25 2.95 22.31 -49.25
C PRO A 25 1.79 22.12 -48.26
N CYS A 26 1.68 20.92 -47.70
CA CYS A 26 0.55 20.53 -46.86
C CYS A 26 0.69 21.04 -45.40
N THR A 27 -0.45 21.32 -44.75
CA THR A 27 -0.52 21.49 -43.30
C THR A 27 -0.86 20.17 -42.62
N THR A 28 0.06 19.60 -41.84
CA THR A 28 -0.03 18.21 -41.36
C THR A 28 -0.03 18.07 -39.83
N GLN A 29 -0.69 17.02 -39.35
CA GLN A 29 -0.65 16.57 -37.95
C GLN A 29 -0.36 15.07 -37.91
N VAL A 30 0.41 14.62 -36.92
CA VAL A 30 0.72 13.21 -36.70
C VAL A 30 -0.07 12.71 -35.51
N THR A 31 -0.83 11.64 -35.68
CA THR A 31 -1.50 10.92 -34.60
C THR A 31 -0.80 9.59 -34.38
N VAL A 32 -0.49 9.29 -33.12
CA VAL A 32 0.20 8.06 -32.71
C VAL A 32 -0.70 7.26 -31.78
N VAL A 33 -0.80 5.96 -32.05
CA VAL A 33 -1.54 4.99 -31.24
C VAL A 33 -0.63 3.82 -30.91
N VAL A 34 -0.61 3.42 -29.63
CA VAL A 34 0.09 2.23 -29.18
C VAL A 34 -0.87 1.05 -29.21
N THR A 35 -0.54 0.01 -29.95
CA THR A 35 -1.36 -1.20 -30.08
C THR A 35 -0.56 -2.45 -29.73
N ASP A 36 -1.26 -3.47 -29.27
CA ASP A 36 -0.69 -4.79 -29.04
C ASP A 36 -0.21 -5.39 -30.36
N PHE A 37 0.97 -6.01 -30.34
CA PHE A 37 1.61 -6.51 -31.56
C PHE A 37 0.84 -7.67 -32.18
N LEU A 38 0.27 -8.56 -31.35
CA LEU A 38 -0.38 -9.80 -31.81
C LEU A 38 -1.89 -9.60 -32.07
N SER A 39 -2.58 -8.95 -31.14
CA SER A 39 -4.04 -8.78 -31.19
C SER A 39 -4.48 -7.50 -31.88
N GLY A 40 -3.59 -6.52 -32.04
CA GLY A 40 -3.94 -5.19 -32.57
C GLY A 40 -4.81 -4.35 -31.64
N ALA A 41 -5.06 -4.81 -30.41
CA ALA A 41 -5.84 -4.09 -29.41
C ALA A 41 -5.16 -2.77 -29.05
N VAL A 42 -5.94 -1.71 -28.85
CA VAL A 42 -5.43 -0.40 -28.44
C VAL A 42 -4.99 -0.46 -26.98
N LEU A 43 -3.70 -0.23 -26.72
CA LEU A 43 -3.11 -0.30 -25.39
C LEU A 43 -3.11 1.04 -24.66
N SER A 44 -3.16 2.16 -25.40
CA SER A 44 -3.23 3.51 -24.86
C SER A 44 -4.03 4.42 -25.80
N PRO A 45 -4.74 5.43 -25.28
CA PRO A 45 -5.44 6.42 -26.12
C PRO A 45 -4.50 7.08 -27.14
N ALA A 46 -5.06 7.40 -28.30
CA ALA A 46 -4.36 8.14 -29.36
C ALA A 46 -3.92 9.52 -28.87
N GLN A 47 -2.71 9.93 -29.23
CA GLN A 47 -2.21 11.29 -28.98
C GLN A 47 -1.75 11.92 -30.29
N CYS A 48 -1.91 13.24 -30.39
CA CYS A 48 -1.59 14.00 -31.59
C CYS A 48 -0.41 14.94 -31.35
N SER A 49 0.41 15.14 -32.38
CA SER A 49 1.41 16.19 -32.45
C SER A 49 0.76 17.57 -32.58
N SER A 50 1.59 18.60 -32.46
CA SER A 50 1.23 19.94 -32.93
C SER A 50 0.99 19.93 -34.45
N ILE A 51 0.13 20.83 -34.93
CA ILE A 51 -0.14 21.00 -36.37
C ILE A 51 1.02 21.80 -36.98
N GLN A 52 1.61 21.26 -38.04
CA GLN A 52 2.72 21.90 -38.77
C GLN A 52 2.20 22.50 -40.08
N PRO A 53 2.22 23.85 -40.23
CA PRO A 53 1.68 24.50 -41.42
C PRO A 53 2.63 24.41 -42.62
N ASN A 54 2.05 24.14 -43.79
CA ASN A 54 2.63 24.39 -45.11
C ASN A 54 4.06 23.86 -45.29
N SER A 55 4.32 22.58 -44.97
CA SER A 55 5.65 21.96 -45.14
C SER A 55 5.58 20.52 -45.64
N ASN A 56 6.45 20.15 -46.59
CA ASN A 56 6.62 18.77 -47.08
C ASN A 56 7.71 18.00 -46.33
N ALA A 57 8.42 18.69 -45.44
CA ALA A 57 9.40 18.12 -44.51
C ALA A 57 9.20 18.73 -43.11
N PRO A 58 8.02 18.54 -42.48
CA PRO A 58 7.67 19.20 -41.24
C PRO A 58 8.57 18.72 -40.08
N PHE A 59 8.99 19.64 -39.23
CA PHE A 59 9.65 19.35 -37.96
C PHE A 59 8.63 19.45 -36.84
N TYR A 60 8.26 18.33 -36.24
CA TYR A 60 7.24 18.29 -35.18
C TYR A 60 7.87 18.64 -33.83
N ASN A 61 8.96 17.95 -33.47
CA ASN A 61 9.66 18.05 -32.18
C ASN A 61 8.74 17.90 -30.94
N ASP A 62 7.57 17.30 -31.10
CA ASP A 62 6.62 17.00 -30.02
C ASP A 62 7.03 15.71 -29.30
N THR A 63 6.88 15.68 -27.98
CA THR A 63 7.08 14.46 -27.18
C THR A 63 5.72 13.97 -26.67
N LEU A 64 5.34 12.76 -27.08
CA LEU A 64 4.11 12.08 -26.67
C LEU A 64 4.44 11.01 -25.63
N SER A 65 3.60 10.85 -24.61
CA SER A 65 3.86 9.92 -23.50
C SER A 65 2.68 8.99 -23.29
N PHE A 66 2.91 7.69 -23.44
CA PHE A 66 1.88 6.65 -23.37
C PHE A 66 2.14 5.74 -22.17
N LYS A 67 1.12 5.54 -21.32
CA LYS A 67 1.18 4.55 -20.24
C LYS A 67 0.68 3.21 -20.76
N VAL A 68 1.42 2.14 -20.48
CA VAL A 68 1.08 0.78 -20.87
C VAL A 68 1.16 -0.16 -19.67
N GLN A 69 0.21 -1.08 -19.54
CA GLN A 69 0.10 -2.02 -18.43
C GLN A 69 0.03 -3.46 -18.97
N GLU A 70 0.76 -4.37 -18.32
CA GLU A 70 0.72 -5.82 -18.60
C GLU A 70 0.98 -6.20 -20.07
N VAL A 71 1.82 -5.43 -20.76
CA VAL A 71 2.06 -5.65 -22.20
C VAL A 71 3.10 -6.74 -22.46
N PRO A 72 3.00 -7.47 -23.58
CA PRO A 72 4.06 -8.36 -24.05
C PRO A 72 5.37 -7.61 -24.36
N GLU A 73 6.46 -8.34 -24.59
CA GLU A 73 7.79 -7.75 -24.83
C GLU A 73 7.87 -6.94 -26.14
N SER A 74 6.91 -7.13 -27.04
CA SER A 74 6.79 -6.42 -28.31
C SER A 74 5.46 -5.69 -28.41
N LEU A 75 5.49 -4.48 -28.94
CA LEU A 75 4.31 -3.65 -29.21
C LEU A 75 4.40 -3.02 -30.60
N CYS A 76 3.31 -2.44 -31.08
CA CYS A 76 3.26 -1.76 -32.36
C CYS A 76 2.87 -0.29 -32.20
N LEU A 77 3.65 0.62 -32.78
CA LEU A 77 3.25 2.01 -32.95
C LEU A 77 2.56 2.15 -34.30
N SER A 78 1.28 2.54 -34.26
CA SER A 78 0.52 2.93 -35.43
C SER A 78 0.55 4.45 -35.55
N VAL A 79 1.01 4.96 -36.69
CA VAL A 79 1.13 6.38 -36.98
C VAL A 79 0.22 6.73 -38.13
N THR A 80 -0.53 7.82 -38.00
CA THR A 80 -1.34 8.39 -39.07
C THR A 80 -0.99 9.87 -39.25
N VAL A 81 -0.95 10.32 -40.51
CA VAL A 81 -0.70 11.72 -40.86
C VAL A 81 -1.94 12.28 -41.52
N SER A 82 -2.55 13.29 -40.92
CA SER A 82 -3.72 13.99 -41.46
C SER A 82 -3.35 15.36 -42.01
N GLU A 83 -4.14 15.83 -42.98
CA GLU A 83 -3.98 17.15 -43.59
C GLU A 83 -5.17 18.06 -43.29
N HIS A 84 -4.88 19.33 -43.01
CA HIS A 84 -5.81 20.27 -42.38
C HIS A 84 -6.08 21.54 -43.22
N SER A 85 -5.45 21.71 -44.38
CA SER A 85 -5.49 22.96 -45.17
C SER A 85 -6.50 22.94 -46.32
N ARG A 86 -6.66 21.81 -47.03
CA ARG A 86 -7.40 21.74 -48.31
C ARG A 86 -8.87 21.37 -48.16
N LYS A 87 -9.26 20.74 -47.05
CA LYS A 87 -10.65 20.37 -46.75
C LYS A 87 -11.09 20.94 -45.41
N LYS A 88 -12.39 21.26 -45.30
CA LYS A 88 -13.01 21.75 -44.05
C LYS A 88 -12.87 20.76 -42.89
N ALA A 89 -12.83 19.47 -43.19
CA ALA A 89 -12.55 18.41 -42.23
C ALA A 89 -11.17 17.80 -42.53
N PRO A 90 -10.35 17.53 -41.50
CA PRO A 90 -9.07 16.86 -41.69
C PRO A 90 -9.26 15.48 -42.33
N PHE A 91 -8.37 15.10 -43.23
CA PHE A 91 -8.40 13.78 -43.85
C PHE A 91 -7.03 13.10 -43.80
N LEU A 92 -7.06 11.76 -43.76
CA LEU A 92 -5.87 10.93 -43.68
C LEU A 92 -5.09 10.99 -45.01
N LEU A 93 -3.82 11.39 -44.95
CA LEU A 93 -2.88 11.28 -46.07
C LEU A 93 -2.14 9.95 -46.04
N PHE A 94 -1.59 9.61 -44.88
CA PHE A 94 -0.70 8.46 -44.74
C PHE A 94 -0.93 7.67 -43.46
N SER A 95 -0.62 6.39 -43.50
CA SER A 95 -0.56 5.52 -42.34
C SER A 95 0.74 4.70 -42.34
N GLY A 96 1.24 4.36 -41.16
CA GLY A 96 2.41 3.51 -40.99
C GLY A 96 2.34 2.73 -39.69
N LYS A 97 3.00 1.59 -39.63
CA LYS A 97 3.08 0.75 -38.43
C LYS A 97 4.51 0.28 -38.20
N GLN A 98 4.97 0.38 -36.96
CA GLN A 98 6.31 -0.05 -36.57
C GLN A 98 6.26 -0.97 -35.35
N ALA A 99 6.78 -2.18 -35.50
CA ALA A 99 6.97 -3.11 -34.39
C ALA A 99 8.19 -2.71 -33.56
N ILE A 100 8.06 -2.79 -32.23
CA ILE A 100 9.05 -2.32 -31.25
C ILE A 100 9.21 -3.37 -30.16
N GLY A 101 10.45 -3.83 -29.96
CA GLY A 101 10.82 -4.65 -28.82
C GLY A 101 11.19 -3.77 -27.62
N LEU A 102 10.45 -3.90 -26.52
CA LEU A 102 10.64 -3.13 -25.28
C LEU A 102 12.03 -3.37 -24.64
N SER A 103 12.56 -4.58 -24.74
CA SER A 103 13.89 -4.92 -24.21
C SER A 103 15.05 -4.24 -24.93
N LYS A 104 14.83 -3.80 -26.17
CA LYS A 104 15.80 -3.05 -26.97
C LYS A 104 15.83 -1.56 -26.59
N LEU A 105 14.74 -1.00 -26.05
CA LEU A 105 14.58 0.44 -25.73
C LEU A 105 15.17 0.87 -24.37
N LYS A 106 16.38 0.43 -24.01
CA LYS A 106 17.03 0.82 -22.72
C LYS A 106 17.50 2.29 -22.67
N ALA A 107 17.64 2.94 -23.82
CA ALA A 107 17.98 4.34 -23.99
C ALA A 107 17.14 4.93 -25.15
N LYS A 108 17.16 6.27 -25.32
CA LYS A 108 16.50 6.92 -26.46
C LYS A 108 17.06 6.39 -27.78
N GLN A 109 16.24 5.68 -28.54
CA GLN A 109 16.60 5.10 -29.83
C GLN A 109 15.83 5.77 -30.96
N ARG A 110 16.53 6.11 -32.05
CA ARG A 110 15.91 6.69 -33.24
C ARG A 110 15.32 5.59 -34.11
N VAL A 111 14.08 5.78 -34.53
CA VAL A 111 13.37 4.91 -35.48
C VAL A 111 12.85 5.72 -36.66
N VAL A 112 12.70 5.05 -37.80
CA VAL A 112 12.10 5.59 -39.02
C VAL A 112 10.88 4.74 -39.34
N ILE A 113 9.70 5.37 -39.36
CA ILE A 113 8.42 4.72 -39.60
C ILE A 113 8.02 5.04 -41.03
N PRO A 114 8.09 4.08 -41.97
CA PRO A 114 7.66 4.29 -43.34
C PRO A 114 6.15 4.45 -43.40
N LEU A 115 5.71 5.26 -44.35
CA LEU A 115 4.31 5.64 -44.53
C LEU A 115 3.79 5.15 -45.88
N THR A 116 2.55 4.68 -45.90
CA THR A 116 1.80 4.30 -47.10
C THR A 116 0.60 5.23 -47.29
N ARG A 117 0.14 5.42 -48.52
CA ARG A 117 -1.03 6.27 -48.81
C ARG A 117 -2.31 5.65 -48.26
N ALA A 118 -3.28 6.51 -47.90
CA ALA A 118 -4.58 6.08 -47.43
C ALA A 118 -5.29 5.18 -48.47
N GLY A 119 -5.61 3.94 -48.08
CA GLY A 119 -6.28 2.93 -48.93
C GLY A 119 -5.42 1.72 -49.31
N GLU A 120 -4.10 1.80 -49.12
CA GLU A 120 -3.17 0.66 -49.28
C GLU A 120 -2.92 -0.01 -47.93
N GLN A 121 -2.80 -1.35 -47.89
CA GLN A 121 -2.48 -2.07 -46.65
C GLN A 121 -1.05 -1.73 -46.23
N ALA A 122 -0.88 -1.05 -45.10
CA ALA A 122 0.42 -0.74 -44.51
C ALA A 122 1.15 -2.05 -44.15
N GLN A 123 2.24 -2.36 -44.87
CA GLN A 123 3.10 -3.50 -44.54
C GLN A 123 3.86 -3.22 -43.24
N GLN A 124 3.88 -4.20 -42.34
CA GLN A 124 4.63 -4.13 -41.09
C GLN A 124 6.11 -4.34 -41.39
N ILE A 125 6.97 -3.43 -40.92
CA ILE A 125 8.43 -3.60 -41.01
C ILE A 125 8.99 -3.94 -39.63
N GLU A 126 9.68 -5.08 -39.52
CA GLU A 126 10.41 -5.48 -38.31
C GLU A 126 11.67 -4.63 -38.14
N ALA A 127 11.96 -4.20 -36.91
CA ALA A 127 12.98 -3.21 -36.58
C ALA A 127 14.45 -3.71 -36.66
N ASP A 128 14.75 -4.80 -37.38
CA ASP A 128 16.08 -5.44 -37.36
C ASP A 128 16.89 -5.31 -38.68
N GLY A 129 16.53 -4.39 -39.59
CA GLY A 129 17.32 -4.12 -40.80
C GLY A 129 17.34 -2.64 -41.22
N ASP A 130 18.53 -2.02 -41.10
CA ASP A 130 18.99 -0.77 -41.74
C ASP A 130 17.99 0.38 -41.94
N ALA A 131 17.72 1.13 -40.87
CA ALA A 131 17.10 2.46 -40.92
C ALA A 131 17.87 3.49 -41.78
N PHE A 132 19.09 3.16 -42.23
CA PHE A 132 19.94 4.02 -43.06
C PHE A 132 19.61 3.97 -44.57
N ASP A 133 19.01 2.89 -45.09
CA ASP A 133 18.69 2.78 -46.54
C ASP A 133 17.40 3.53 -46.94
N LEU A 134 16.44 3.68 -46.01
CA LEU A 134 15.21 4.44 -46.23
C LEU A 134 15.42 5.96 -46.22
N GLU A 135 16.40 6.48 -45.48
CA GLU A 135 16.73 7.93 -45.53
C GLU A 135 17.46 8.32 -46.82
N ALA A 136 18.12 7.37 -47.50
CA ALA A 136 18.79 7.56 -48.78
C ALA A 136 17.83 7.45 -49.98
N SER A 137 16.70 6.76 -49.82
CA SER A 137 15.63 6.67 -50.83
C SER A 137 14.76 7.93 -50.82
N SER A 138 14.71 8.65 -51.95
CA SER A 138 13.89 9.87 -52.11
C SER A 138 12.39 9.60 -52.31
N MET A 139 11.98 8.33 -52.41
CA MET A 139 10.67 7.97 -52.97
C MET A 139 9.59 7.61 -51.95
N VAL A 140 9.97 7.22 -50.72
CA VAL A 140 9.01 6.73 -49.71
C VAL A 140 8.81 7.77 -48.61
N PRO A 141 7.56 8.21 -48.32
CA PRO A 141 7.27 9.08 -47.19
C PRO A 141 7.54 8.37 -45.86
N PHE A 142 8.06 9.09 -44.88
CA PHE A 142 8.32 8.53 -43.55
C PHE A 142 8.20 9.57 -42.44
N VAL A 143 8.04 9.08 -41.21
CA VAL A 143 8.16 9.86 -39.96
C VAL A 143 9.33 9.32 -39.15
N SER A 144 10.25 10.20 -38.75
CA SER A 144 11.33 9.85 -37.82
C SER A 144 10.91 10.18 -36.40
N ALA A 145 11.14 9.26 -35.48
CA ALA A 145 10.87 9.44 -34.06
C ALA A 145 12.06 8.96 -33.21
N ARG A 146 12.16 9.43 -31.96
CA ARG A 146 12.98 8.82 -30.92
C ARG A 146 12.08 8.19 -29.88
N LEU A 147 12.38 6.95 -29.53
CA LEU A 147 11.62 6.15 -28.59
C LEU A 147 12.44 5.88 -27.33
N GLN A 148 11.79 5.97 -26.18
CA GLN A 148 12.34 5.49 -24.93
C GLN A 148 11.27 4.74 -24.18
N PHE A 149 11.62 3.58 -23.65
CA PHE A 149 10.76 2.87 -22.71
C PHE A 149 11.34 3.02 -21.31
N VAL A 150 10.57 3.67 -20.44
CA VAL A 150 10.86 3.70 -19.01
C VAL A 150 10.02 2.61 -18.40
N LYS A 151 10.64 1.45 -18.14
CA LYS A 151 10.01 0.39 -17.36
C LYS A 151 9.64 0.98 -16.01
N GLU A 152 8.38 0.81 -15.60
CA GLU A 152 7.99 1.11 -14.24
C GLU A 152 8.86 0.26 -13.33
N LYS A 153 9.67 0.90 -12.48
CA LYS A 153 10.32 0.16 -11.41
C LYS A 153 9.20 -0.39 -10.57
N ILE A 154 8.96 -1.70 -10.67
CA ILE A 154 8.32 -2.46 -9.60
C ILE A 154 9.33 -2.38 -8.46
N VAL A 155 9.28 -1.28 -7.72
CA VAL A 155 9.75 -1.27 -6.36
C VAL A 155 8.70 -2.11 -5.66
N ASP A 156 8.96 -3.41 -5.52
CA ASP A 156 8.41 -4.13 -4.38
C ASP A 156 9.01 -3.45 -3.16
N ALA A 157 8.44 -2.30 -2.79
CA ALA A 157 8.44 -1.83 -1.43
C ALA A 157 7.43 -2.75 -0.73
N SER A 158 7.73 -4.05 -0.67
CA SER A 158 7.07 -4.94 0.26
C SER A 158 7.51 -4.39 1.61
N ASP A 159 6.65 -3.61 2.23
CA ASP A 159 6.83 -3.18 3.60
C ASP A 159 7.19 -4.44 4.41
N PRO A 160 8.41 -4.56 4.97
CA PRO A 160 8.86 -5.78 5.63
C PRO A 160 8.03 -6.06 6.89
N TYR A 161 7.25 -5.08 7.33
CA TYR A 161 6.31 -5.17 8.44
C TYR A 161 4.85 -5.16 7.95
N SER A 162 4.61 -5.39 6.66
CA SER A 162 3.25 -5.52 6.13
C SER A 162 2.54 -6.71 6.75
N ASP A 163 1.24 -6.55 6.94
CA ASP A 163 0.40 -7.63 7.42
C ASP A 163 0.17 -8.68 6.32
N VAL A 164 -0.18 -9.91 6.71
CA VAL A 164 -0.42 -11.01 5.77
C VAL A 164 -1.59 -10.70 4.83
N ASP A 165 -1.44 -10.93 3.53
CA ASP A 165 -2.52 -10.75 2.58
C ASP A 165 -3.41 -12.00 2.49
N VAL A 166 -4.71 -11.82 2.66
CA VAL A 166 -5.74 -12.86 2.58
C VAL A 166 -6.87 -12.49 1.60
N SER A 167 -6.71 -11.42 0.83
CA SER A 167 -7.71 -10.89 -0.12
C SER A 167 -8.12 -11.91 -1.19
N GLY A 168 -7.23 -12.84 -1.55
CA GLY A 168 -7.50 -13.92 -2.51
C GLY A 168 -8.19 -15.16 -1.92
N LYS A 169 -8.46 -15.20 -0.61
CA LYS A 169 -9.14 -16.34 0.03
C LYS A 169 -10.65 -16.10 0.04
N HIS A 170 -11.41 -17.00 -0.59
CA HIS A 170 -12.87 -17.01 -0.50
C HIS A 170 -13.32 -17.51 0.88
N LEU A 171 -13.24 -16.63 1.89
CA LEU A 171 -13.67 -16.92 3.25
C LEU A 171 -15.21 -16.94 3.31
N SER A 172 -15.78 -18.04 3.80
CA SER A 172 -17.22 -18.16 3.98
C SER A 172 -17.55 -18.96 5.24
N LEU A 173 -18.68 -18.64 5.89
CA LEU A 173 -19.20 -19.35 7.06
C LEU A 173 -20.02 -20.58 6.60
N ASP A 174 -19.40 -21.47 5.83
CA ASP A 174 -20.06 -22.69 5.32
C ASP A 174 -19.86 -23.92 6.24
N GLY A 175 -19.16 -23.73 7.36
CA GLY A 175 -18.88 -24.78 8.36
C GLY A 175 -17.82 -25.80 7.93
N LYS A 176 -17.18 -25.64 6.76
CA LYS A 176 -16.16 -26.59 6.27
C LYS A 176 -14.76 -26.32 6.80
N SER A 177 -14.50 -25.12 7.31
CA SER A 177 -13.20 -24.73 7.85
C SER A 177 -13.22 -24.76 9.38
N GLU A 178 -12.31 -25.55 9.97
CA GLU A 178 -12.08 -25.57 11.41
C GLU A 178 -11.20 -24.36 11.79
N LEU A 179 -11.84 -23.18 11.89
CA LEU A 179 -11.18 -21.93 12.23
C LEU A 179 -11.06 -21.71 13.74
N VAL A 180 -11.46 -22.68 14.56
CA VAL A 180 -11.32 -22.62 16.02
C VAL A 180 -10.03 -23.33 16.42
N PRO A 181 -9.12 -22.69 17.17
CA PRO A 181 -7.89 -23.35 17.62
C PRO A 181 -8.25 -24.50 18.57
N SER A 182 -7.60 -25.65 18.35
CA SER A 182 -7.74 -26.86 19.18
C SER A 182 -7.01 -26.77 20.53
N GLY A 183 -6.19 -25.73 20.74
CA GLY A 183 -5.35 -25.52 21.92
C GLY A 183 -6.01 -24.69 23.04
N ALA A 184 -5.18 -23.89 23.73
CA ALA A 184 -5.60 -23.06 24.86
C ALA A 184 -6.59 -21.95 24.45
N GLN A 185 -7.89 -22.21 24.63
CA GLN A 185 -8.95 -21.25 24.33
C GLN A 185 -9.05 -20.15 25.40
N TYR A 186 -9.42 -18.94 24.96
CA TYR A 186 -9.67 -17.75 25.77
C TYR A 186 -8.43 -17.20 26.49
N VAL A 187 -7.24 -17.40 25.91
CA VAL A 187 -5.98 -16.86 26.47
C VAL A 187 -6.01 -15.33 26.53
N TRP A 188 -6.62 -14.67 25.55
CA TRP A 188 -6.81 -13.22 25.55
C TRP A 188 -7.59 -12.73 26.79
N LEU A 189 -8.53 -13.53 27.29
CA LEU A 189 -9.31 -13.19 28.48
C LEU A 189 -8.45 -13.32 29.74
N LEU A 190 -7.57 -14.32 29.82
CA LEU A 190 -6.59 -14.44 30.91
C LEU A 190 -5.64 -13.23 30.94
N LEU A 191 -5.12 -12.84 29.77
CA LEU A 191 -4.29 -11.64 29.62
C LEU A 191 -4.99 -10.36 30.08
N LYS A 192 -6.30 -10.25 29.85
CA LYS A 192 -7.07 -9.04 30.17
C LYS A 192 -7.60 -9.00 31.61
N SER A 193 -8.04 -10.13 32.14
CA SER A 193 -8.86 -10.20 33.35
C SER A 193 -8.14 -10.87 34.53
N ASP A 194 -7.12 -11.71 34.31
CA ASP A 194 -6.37 -12.39 35.38
C ASP A 194 -4.96 -11.79 35.57
N LYS A 195 -4.84 -10.91 36.58
CA LYS A 195 -3.57 -10.27 36.94
C LYS A 195 -2.52 -11.26 37.43
N LYS A 196 -2.91 -12.33 38.12
CA LYS A 196 -1.96 -13.32 38.66
C LYS A 196 -1.37 -14.13 37.52
N TRP A 197 -2.23 -14.63 36.64
CA TRP A 197 -1.81 -15.34 35.44
C TRP A 197 -0.91 -14.47 34.57
N THR A 198 -1.32 -13.22 34.32
CA THR A 198 -0.54 -12.27 33.50
C THR A 198 0.82 -11.97 34.11
N SER A 199 0.92 -11.83 35.44
CA SER A 199 2.21 -11.61 36.12
C SER A 199 3.13 -12.82 36.01
N ALA A 200 2.58 -14.04 36.13
CA ALA A 200 3.36 -15.27 35.98
C ALA A 200 3.84 -15.46 34.53
N TYR A 201 2.96 -15.27 33.56
CA TYR A 201 3.31 -15.25 32.13
C TYR A 201 4.42 -14.24 31.82
N GLN A 202 4.31 -13.00 32.32
CA GLN A 202 5.33 -11.97 32.10
C GLN A 202 6.69 -12.34 32.70
N PHE A 203 6.69 -12.98 33.87
CA PHE A 203 7.92 -13.45 34.51
C PHE A 203 8.63 -14.51 33.65
N GLU A 204 7.90 -15.54 33.21
CA GLU A 204 8.44 -16.61 32.37
C GLU A 204 8.88 -16.09 31.00
N LEU A 205 8.07 -15.22 30.38
CA LEU A 205 8.42 -14.60 29.10
C LEU A 205 9.70 -13.77 29.21
N SER A 206 9.83 -13.01 30.30
CA SER A 206 11.06 -12.25 30.57
C SER A 206 12.26 -13.16 30.79
N ALA A 207 12.09 -14.29 31.48
CA ALA A 207 13.17 -15.26 31.67
C ALA A 207 13.68 -15.82 30.34
N VAL A 208 12.77 -16.13 29.41
CA VAL A 208 13.11 -16.67 28.08
C VAL A 208 13.77 -15.61 27.17
N TRP A 209 13.27 -14.37 27.17
CA TRP A 209 13.69 -13.34 26.22
C TRP A 209 14.78 -12.39 26.71
N ARG A 210 15.06 -12.33 28.02
CA ARG A 210 16.07 -11.41 28.59
C ARG A 210 17.46 -11.64 28.00
N SER A 211 17.87 -12.91 27.89
CA SER A 211 19.20 -13.30 27.39
C SER A 211 19.30 -13.35 25.87
N ARG A 212 18.17 -13.30 25.15
CA ARG A 212 18.13 -13.38 23.69
C ARG A 212 18.49 -12.03 23.03
N PRO A 213 19.14 -12.06 21.85
CA PRO A 213 19.33 -10.85 21.07
C PRO A 213 17.99 -10.34 20.50
N PRO A 214 17.91 -9.06 20.10
CA PRO A 214 16.75 -8.55 19.38
C PRO A 214 16.52 -9.28 18.04
N LEU A 215 15.26 -9.49 17.65
CA LEU A 215 14.91 -10.20 16.41
C LEU A 215 15.50 -9.52 15.16
N GLU A 216 15.59 -8.19 15.13
CA GLU A 216 16.23 -7.45 14.04
C GLU A 216 17.72 -7.78 13.88
N ALA A 217 18.41 -8.04 14.99
CA ALA A 217 19.82 -8.42 14.97
C ALA A 217 20.02 -9.83 14.44
N GLU A 218 19.06 -10.75 14.66
CA GLU A 218 19.10 -12.11 14.11
C GLU A 218 18.97 -12.12 12.57
N VAL A 219 18.14 -11.24 12.00
CA VAL A 219 18.01 -11.08 10.55
C VAL A 219 19.29 -10.53 9.91
N GLN A 220 19.97 -9.58 10.56
CA GLN A 220 21.24 -9.04 10.07
C GLN A 220 22.43 -10.00 10.20
N ALA A 221 22.44 -10.84 11.24
CA ALA A 221 23.47 -11.87 11.44
C ALA A 221 23.42 -12.97 10.36
N ALA A 222 22.22 -13.30 9.86
CA ALA A 222 22.04 -14.23 8.74
C ALA A 222 22.56 -13.66 7.41
N VAL A 223 22.63 -12.32 7.27
CA VAL A 223 23.07 -11.63 6.05
C VAL A 223 24.58 -11.28 6.08
N LYS A 224 25.22 -11.25 7.25
CA LYS A 224 26.65 -10.95 7.39
C LYS A 224 27.41 -12.03 8.18
N THR A 225 27.77 -13.11 7.51
CA THR A 225 28.93 -13.91 7.91
C THR A 225 30.22 -13.21 7.46
N ARG A 226 30.65 -12.19 8.21
CA ARG A 226 32.05 -11.77 8.20
C ARG A 226 32.51 -11.39 9.61
N ARG A 227 33.37 -12.25 10.16
CA ARG A 227 34.06 -12.06 11.45
C ARG A 227 34.71 -10.67 11.51
N GLY A 228 34.35 -9.90 12.52
CA GLY A 228 35.05 -8.69 12.94
C GLY A 228 35.23 -8.69 14.46
N THR A 229 36.48 -8.75 14.89
CA THR A 229 36.93 -8.79 16.29
C THR A 229 36.74 -7.43 16.98
N THR A 230 35.61 -7.21 17.65
CA THR A 230 35.43 -6.11 18.63
C THR A 230 34.57 -6.58 19.82
N GLY A 231 35.05 -7.59 20.55
CA GLY A 231 34.31 -8.26 21.62
C GLY A 231 34.14 -7.49 22.94
N GLY A 232 34.69 -6.28 23.08
CA GLY A 232 34.68 -5.55 24.37
C GLY A 232 33.46 -4.64 24.60
N ALA A 233 33.12 -3.80 23.62
CA ALA A 233 32.05 -2.81 23.76
C ALA A 233 30.64 -3.38 23.49
N ALA A 234 30.52 -4.32 22.55
CA ALA A 234 29.27 -5.00 22.26
C ALA A 234 28.82 -5.90 23.42
N ALA A 235 29.76 -6.52 24.14
CA ALA A 235 29.45 -7.34 25.32
C ALA A 235 28.98 -6.48 26.50
N ALA A 236 29.56 -5.30 26.70
CA ALA A 236 29.12 -4.36 27.74
C ALA A 236 27.74 -3.74 27.44
N ALA A 237 27.46 -3.40 26.18
CA ALA A 237 26.14 -2.93 25.75
C ALA A 237 25.08 -4.04 25.84
N ALA A 238 25.40 -5.27 25.42
CA ALA A 238 24.51 -6.42 25.56
C ALA A 238 24.23 -6.78 27.03
N ALA A 239 25.23 -6.63 27.92
CA ALA A 239 25.05 -6.83 29.37
C ALA A 239 24.16 -5.74 30.00
N ALA A 240 24.33 -4.47 29.60
CA ALA A 240 23.47 -3.38 30.07
C ALA A 240 22.02 -3.50 29.55
N GLU A 241 21.82 -3.97 28.31
CA GLU A 241 20.50 -4.28 27.78
C GLU A 241 19.82 -5.45 28.49
N GLN A 242 20.57 -6.50 28.85
CA GLN A 242 20.08 -7.66 29.61
C GLN A 242 19.47 -7.26 30.97
N GLU A 243 20.00 -6.25 31.65
CA GLU A 243 19.43 -5.76 32.92
C GLU A 243 18.19 -4.86 32.76
N SER A 244 17.93 -4.39 31.53
CA SER A 244 16.87 -3.41 31.22
C SER A 244 15.53 -4.03 30.77
N THR A 245 15.48 -5.32 30.43
CA THR A 245 14.24 -6.00 30.02
C THR A 245 13.52 -6.59 31.23
N ARG A 246 12.50 -5.88 31.72
CA ARG A 246 11.77 -6.25 32.94
C ARG A 246 10.27 -6.41 32.74
N THR A 247 9.73 -5.84 31.67
CA THR A 247 8.29 -5.80 31.40
C THR A 247 7.96 -6.36 30.02
N LEU A 248 6.69 -6.71 29.80
CA LEU A 248 6.19 -7.07 28.46
C LEU A 248 6.43 -5.95 27.44
N GLY A 249 6.24 -4.69 27.85
CA GLY A 249 6.54 -3.52 27.02
C GLY A 249 8.01 -3.45 26.59
N ASP A 250 8.96 -3.79 27.47
CA ASP A 250 10.39 -3.88 27.11
C ASP A 250 10.65 -4.98 26.08
N ILE A 251 9.99 -6.13 26.23
CA ILE A 251 10.16 -7.24 25.28
C ILE A 251 9.62 -6.83 23.91
N VAL A 252 8.43 -6.24 23.84
CA VAL A 252 7.81 -5.74 22.61
C VAL A 252 8.72 -4.75 21.87
N THR A 253 9.34 -3.82 22.59
CA THR A 253 10.10 -2.72 22.00
C THR A 253 11.57 -3.06 21.76
N LYS A 254 12.24 -3.73 22.71
CA LYS A 254 13.70 -3.96 22.67
C LYS A 254 14.08 -5.35 22.15
N LYS A 255 13.22 -6.35 22.27
CA LYS A 255 13.53 -7.74 21.88
C LYS A 255 12.82 -8.13 20.60
N TRP A 256 11.52 -7.93 20.55
CA TRP A 256 10.73 -8.21 19.36
C TRP A 256 10.88 -7.10 18.31
N CYS A 257 11.19 -5.87 18.73
CA CYS A 257 11.25 -4.70 17.85
C CYS A 257 10.00 -4.59 16.97
N CYS A 258 8.81 -4.60 17.60
CA CYS A 258 7.57 -4.45 16.85
C CYS A 258 7.44 -3.01 16.31
N HIS A 259 7.01 -2.89 15.05
CA HIS A 259 6.75 -1.61 14.35
C HIS A 259 5.26 -1.39 14.05
N ARG A 260 4.46 -2.43 14.26
CA ARG A 260 3.04 -2.46 13.92
C ARG A 260 2.23 -3.10 15.05
N THR A 261 0.99 -2.66 15.21
CA THR A 261 0.07 -3.20 16.24
C THR A 261 -0.14 -4.70 16.03
N HIS A 262 -0.32 -5.12 14.78
CA HIS A 262 -0.58 -6.53 14.46
C HIS A 262 0.56 -7.47 14.88
N GLN A 263 1.83 -7.02 14.80
CA GLN A 263 2.98 -7.78 15.26
C GLN A 263 2.94 -7.97 16.79
N VAL A 264 2.59 -6.91 17.52
CA VAL A 264 2.43 -7.00 18.99
C VAL A 264 1.35 -8.00 19.35
N LEU A 265 0.17 -7.89 18.74
CA LEU A 265 -0.96 -8.78 19.03
C LEU A 265 -0.61 -10.24 18.72
N THR A 266 -0.02 -10.51 17.56
CA THR A 266 0.39 -11.87 17.17
C THR A 266 1.40 -12.46 18.14
N ARG A 267 2.47 -11.74 18.47
CA ARG A 267 3.57 -12.25 19.30
C ARG A 267 3.16 -12.45 20.76
N VAL A 268 2.31 -11.56 21.29
CA VAL A 268 1.70 -11.75 22.61
C VAL A 268 0.79 -12.98 22.60
N CYS A 269 -0.12 -13.10 21.63
CA CYS A 269 -1.05 -14.24 21.57
C CYS A 269 -0.32 -15.58 21.42
N ILE A 270 0.61 -15.71 20.48
CA ILE A 270 1.30 -16.99 20.23
C ILE A 270 2.12 -17.45 21.45
N THR A 271 2.78 -16.52 22.15
CA THR A 271 3.57 -16.86 23.35
C THR A 271 2.67 -17.12 24.56
N ALA A 272 1.56 -16.41 24.68
CA ALA A 272 0.57 -16.64 25.72
C ALA A 272 -0.16 -17.99 25.53
N GLU A 273 -0.45 -18.40 24.30
CA GLU A 273 -1.01 -19.72 23.98
C GLU A 273 -0.01 -20.85 24.30
N LYS A 274 1.27 -20.66 24.00
CA LYS A 274 2.33 -21.60 24.41
C LYS A 274 2.40 -21.73 25.94
N TYR A 275 2.36 -20.61 26.66
CA TYR A 275 2.35 -20.61 28.13
C TYR A 275 1.09 -21.29 28.70
N GLY A 276 -0.09 -20.98 28.17
CA GLY A 276 -1.35 -21.63 28.57
C GLY A 276 -1.35 -23.15 28.33
N SER A 277 -0.63 -23.59 27.29
CA SER A 277 -0.40 -25.00 26.95
C SER A 277 0.77 -25.64 27.72
N LYS A 278 1.32 -24.94 28.72
CA LYS A 278 2.42 -25.39 29.60
C LYS A 278 3.75 -25.64 28.90
N PHE A 279 3.99 -25.00 27.76
CA PHE A 279 5.34 -24.97 27.18
C PHE A 279 6.25 -24.03 27.97
N THR A 280 7.49 -24.46 28.18
CA THR A 280 8.53 -23.66 28.84
C THR A 280 9.27 -22.75 27.86
N ASP A 281 9.38 -23.15 26.59
CA ASP A 281 9.93 -22.32 25.52
C ASP A 281 8.86 -21.40 24.93
N LEU A 282 8.88 -20.13 25.35
CA LEU A 282 7.96 -19.08 24.92
C LEU A 282 8.50 -18.29 23.72
N THR A 283 9.19 -18.97 22.81
CA THR A 283 9.67 -18.38 21.56
C THR A 283 8.87 -18.84 20.36
N PHE A 284 9.09 -18.24 19.20
CA PHE A 284 8.38 -18.55 17.97
C PHE A 284 9.33 -18.39 16.77
N THR A 285 9.02 -19.08 15.69
CA THR A 285 9.74 -18.92 14.42
C THR A 285 9.00 -17.95 13.49
N PRO A 286 9.66 -17.34 12.49
CA PRO A 286 8.97 -16.51 11.50
C PRO A 286 7.85 -17.27 10.76
N LYS A 287 8.03 -18.56 10.51
CA LYS A 287 7.00 -19.41 9.89
C LYS A 287 5.78 -19.57 10.79
N GLU A 288 6.00 -19.87 12.08
CA GLU A 288 4.93 -19.96 13.08
C GLU A 288 4.18 -18.64 13.22
N GLU A 289 4.89 -17.50 13.24
CA GLU A 289 4.30 -16.17 13.32
C GLU A 289 3.37 -15.89 12.12
N VAL A 290 3.82 -16.17 10.90
CA VAL A 290 3.04 -15.97 9.67
C VAL A 290 1.82 -16.88 9.62
N GLU A 291 1.97 -18.17 9.95
CA GLU A 291 0.86 -19.13 9.98
C GLU A 291 -0.19 -18.72 11.01
N PHE A 292 0.25 -18.40 12.23
CA PHE A 292 -0.62 -17.94 13.30
C PHE A 292 -1.37 -16.66 12.92
N ARG A 293 -0.65 -15.67 12.36
CA ARG A 293 -1.24 -14.40 11.91
C ARG A 293 -2.27 -14.62 10.81
N THR A 294 -1.98 -15.47 9.83
CA THR A 294 -2.89 -15.80 8.73
C THR A 294 -4.21 -16.35 9.27
N ASN A 295 -4.14 -17.33 10.16
CA ASN A 295 -5.32 -17.95 10.76
C ASN A 295 -6.16 -16.95 11.58
N LYS A 296 -5.51 -16.06 12.34
CA LYS A 296 -6.21 -15.01 13.11
C LYS A 296 -6.82 -13.94 12.20
N LYS A 297 -6.13 -13.54 11.12
CA LYS A 297 -6.64 -12.54 10.16
C LYS A 297 -7.88 -13.04 9.41
N GLU A 298 -7.88 -14.30 8.97
CA GLU A 298 -9.05 -14.91 8.33
C GLU A 298 -10.27 -14.89 9.26
N ARG A 299 -10.08 -15.28 10.53
CA ARG A 299 -11.14 -15.20 11.55
C ARG A 299 -11.62 -13.78 11.77
N CYS A 300 -10.70 -12.82 11.85
CA CYS A 300 -11.02 -11.42 12.04
C CYS A 300 -11.94 -10.90 10.93
N ILE A 301 -11.66 -11.23 9.67
CA ILE A 301 -12.51 -10.85 8.53
C ILE A 301 -13.92 -11.45 8.66
N LEU A 302 -14.03 -12.72 9.08
CA LEU A 302 -15.32 -13.35 9.30
C LEU A 302 -16.09 -12.72 10.47
N LEU A 303 -15.40 -12.36 11.56
CA LEU A 303 -16.00 -11.62 12.68
C LEU A 303 -16.50 -10.24 12.25
N GLU A 304 -15.76 -9.55 11.39
CA GLU A 304 -16.18 -8.27 10.81
C GLU A 304 -17.45 -8.43 9.97
N GLN A 305 -17.53 -9.47 9.14
CA GLN A 305 -18.74 -9.80 8.37
C GLN A 305 -19.94 -10.06 9.29
N ILE A 306 -19.76 -10.85 10.37
CA ILE A 306 -20.81 -11.11 11.37
C ILE A 306 -21.28 -9.79 11.99
N CYS A 307 -20.35 -8.94 12.46
CA CYS A 307 -20.70 -7.67 13.09
C CYS A 307 -21.42 -6.72 12.14
N LYS A 308 -20.95 -6.64 10.88
CA LYS A 308 -21.58 -5.81 9.85
C LYS A 308 -23.01 -6.24 9.57
N ASN A 309 -23.24 -7.54 9.36
CA ASN A 309 -24.58 -8.09 9.13
C ASN A 309 -25.52 -7.79 10.30
N LYS A 310 -25.02 -7.93 11.54
CA LYS A 310 -25.82 -7.67 12.76
C LYS A 310 -26.19 -6.21 12.96
N LEU A 311 -25.37 -5.27 12.48
CA LEU A 311 -25.69 -3.85 12.49
C LEU A 311 -26.80 -3.48 11.48
N GLU A 312 -26.99 -4.30 10.44
CA GLU A 312 -28.03 -4.11 9.42
C GLU A 312 -29.37 -4.77 9.83
N ASP A 313 -29.34 -5.78 10.69
CA ASP A 313 -30.51 -6.53 11.17
C ASP A 313 -31.57 -5.68 11.90
N THR A 314 -32.83 -6.10 11.78
CA THR A 314 -34.02 -5.38 12.29
C THR A 314 -34.28 -5.63 13.78
N GLY A 315 -33.95 -6.83 14.31
CA GLY A 315 -34.32 -7.29 15.64
C GLY A 315 -33.30 -7.00 16.75
N SER A 316 -33.75 -7.02 18.01
CA SER A 316 -32.85 -6.95 19.18
C SER A 316 -31.91 -8.15 19.18
N ASN A 317 -30.62 -7.87 19.28
CA ASN A 317 -29.56 -8.86 19.37
C ASN A 317 -28.47 -8.31 20.30
N ARG A 318 -27.99 -9.17 21.21
CA ARG A 318 -27.04 -8.77 22.25
C ARG A 318 -25.72 -8.21 21.69
N LEU A 319 -25.23 -8.75 20.58
CA LEU A 319 -24.04 -8.21 19.90
C LEU A 319 -24.32 -6.82 19.35
N ARG A 320 -25.43 -6.63 18.64
CA ARG A 320 -25.84 -5.31 18.13
C ARG A 320 -25.96 -4.28 19.26
N ASP A 321 -26.57 -4.66 20.38
CA ASP A 321 -26.76 -3.77 21.54
C ASP A 321 -25.41 -3.36 22.15
N TRP A 322 -24.44 -4.27 22.23
CA TRP A 322 -23.09 -3.95 22.69
C TRP A 322 -22.31 -3.08 21.70
N LEU A 323 -22.39 -3.34 20.40
CA LEU A 323 -21.76 -2.50 19.37
C LEU A 323 -22.34 -1.08 19.39
N ASN A 324 -23.67 -0.95 19.52
CA ASN A 324 -24.34 0.33 19.71
C ASN A 324 -23.84 1.02 20.99
N ARG A 325 -23.81 0.31 22.13
CA ARG A 325 -23.35 0.83 23.41
C ARG A 325 -21.93 1.38 23.34
N LEU A 326 -21.00 0.67 22.68
CA LEU A 326 -19.63 1.15 22.47
C LEU A 326 -19.57 2.40 21.59
N TRP A 327 -20.36 2.45 20.50
CA TRP A 327 -20.44 3.64 19.64
C TRP A 327 -21.00 4.86 20.40
N PHE A 328 -22.09 4.67 21.15
CA PHE A 328 -22.65 5.71 22.02
C PHE A 328 -21.63 6.22 23.03
N LEU A 329 -20.92 5.29 23.69
CA LEU A 329 -19.88 5.62 24.66
C LEU A 329 -18.76 6.44 24.02
N PHE A 330 -18.29 6.00 22.85
CA PHE A 330 -17.24 6.67 22.08
C PHE A 330 -17.62 8.09 21.67
N VAL A 331 -18.84 8.29 21.16
CA VAL A 331 -19.27 9.61 20.67
C VAL A 331 -19.58 10.57 21.82
N THR A 332 -20.30 10.10 22.84
CA THR A 332 -20.96 10.98 23.80
C THR A 332 -20.27 11.02 25.16
N GLY A 333 -19.42 10.04 25.46
CA GLY A 333 -18.96 9.84 26.83
C GLY A 333 -20.10 9.47 27.77
N VAL A 334 -21.15 8.80 27.30
CA VAL A 334 -22.22 8.26 28.14
C VAL A 334 -22.32 6.76 27.94
N ASP A 335 -22.20 6.01 29.04
CA ASP A 335 -22.46 4.56 29.04
C ASP A 335 -23.96 4.30 29.00
N ASN A 336 -24.50 4.17 27.78
CA ASN A 336 -25.91 3.89 27.54
C ASN A 336 -26.15 2.41 27.26
N ASP A 337 -26.93 1.75 28.11
CA ASP A 337 -27.43 0.40 27.86
C ASP A 337 -28.71 0.47 27.00
N PRO A 338 -28.70 -0.02 25.74
CA PRO A 338 -29.89 0.01 24.89
C PRO A 338 -31.06 -0.81 25.43
N ALA A 339 -30.80 -1.80 26.30
CA ALA A 339 -31.82 -2.59 26.97
C ALA A 339 -32.28 -1.96 28.30
N GLY A 340 -31.63 -0.87 28.73
CA GLY A 340 -31.96 -0.17 29.96
C GLY A 340 -33.22 0.70 29.85
N PRO A 341 -33.85 1.06 30.98
CA PRO A 341 -35.06 1.90 30.99
C PRO A 341 -34.79 3.38 30.68
N ARG A 342 -33.52 3.79 30.53
CA ARG A 342 -33.11 5.17 30.43
C ARG A 342 -33.29 5.68 28.99
N THR A 343 -34.22 6.59 28.80
CA THR A 343 -34.44 7.25 27.51
C THR A 343 -33.39 8.34 27.28
N LEU A 344 -32.76 8.31 26.09
CA LEU A 344 -31.79 9.31 25.68
C LEU A 344 -32.47 10.59 25.19
N SER A 345 -31.88 11.76 25.49
CA SER A 345 -32.36 13.03 24.95
C SER A 345 -32.24 13.05 23.41
N TYR A 346 -33.03 13.92 22.76
CA TYR A 346 -32.94 14.10 21.32
C TYR A 346 -31.54 14.56 20.89
N GLU A 347 -30.93 15.49 21.64
CA GLU A 347 -29.60 16.03 21.36
C GLU A 347 -28.52 14.93 21.36
N VAL A 348 -28.55 14.02 22.32
CA VAL A 348 -27.60 12.90 22.39
C VAL A 348 -27.78 11.94 21.22
N ARG A 349 -29.04 11.61 20.87
CA ARG A 349 -29.34 10.75 19.72
C ARG A 349 -28.90 11.38 18.40
N LYS A 350 -29.14 12.68 18.24
CA LYS A 350 -28.71 13.45 17.07
C LYS A 350 -27.19 13.49 16.97
N ALA A 351 -26.48 13.77 18.07
CA ALA A 351 -25.01 13.78 18.09
C ALA A 351 -24.41 12.43 17.66
N VAL A 352 -25.02 11.32 18.08
CA VAL A 352 -24.57 9.96 17.73
C VAL A 352 -24.85 9.62 16.26
N HIS A 353 -25.96 10.11 15.72
CA HIS A 353 -26.30 9.95 14.32
C HIS A 353 -25.38 10.79 13.41
N ASP A 354 -25.08 12.03 13.80
CA ASP A 354 -24.32 12.97 12.97
C ASP A 354 -22.79 12.85 13.16
N ALA A 355 -22.35 12.04 14.15
CA ALA A 355 -20.95 11.83 14.46
C ALA A 355 -20.17 11.23 13.28
N GLN A 356 -18.96 11.76 13.10
CA GLN A 356 -17.98 11.27 12.13
C GLN A 356 -16.94 10.40 12.83
N PHE A 357 -16.30 9.53 12.07
CA PHE A 357 -15.19 8.72 12.53
C PHE A 357 -14.01 8.88 11.57
N THR A 358 -12.93 9.49 12.05
CA THR A 358 -11.75 9.86 11.25
C THR A 358 -10.60 8.88 11.46
N GLU A 359 -9.59 8.91 10.59
CA GLU A 359 -8.36 8.14 10.77
C GLU A 359 -7.67 8.45 12.12
N ALA A 360 -7.68 9.72 12.53
CA ALA A 360 -7.20 10.14 13.83
C ALA A 360 -7.96 9.47 15.00
N ASP A 361 -9.28 9.29 14.87
CA ASP A 361 -10.07 8.56 15.86
C ASP A 361 -9.67 7.10 15.92
N ALA A 362 -9.47 6.48 14.77
CA ALA A 362 -9.09 5.08 14.65
C ALA A 362 -7.72 4.79 15.29
N ILE A 363 -6.73 5.64 15.05
CA ILE A 363 -5.40 5.59 15.68
C ILE A 363 -5.52 5.66 17.20
N ILE A 364 -6.28 6.61 17.73
CA ILE A 364 -6.46 6.78 19.19
C ILE A 364 -7.18 5.58 19.79
N VAL A 365 -8.22 5.06 19.14
CA VAL A 365 -8.95 3.87 19.59
C VAL A 365 -8.01 2.66 19.65
N GLN A 366 -7.26 2.37 18.58
CA GLN A 366 -6.31 1.24 18.58
C GLN A 366 -5.20 1.41 19.63
N ALA A 367 -4.67 2.63 19.79
CA ALA A 367 -3.65 2.91 20.81
C ALA A 367 -4.19 2.69 22.23
N CYS A 368 -5.41 3.12 22.52
CA CYS A 368 -6.09 2.88 23.80
C CYS A 368 -6.36 1.40 24.04
N LEU A 369 -6.80 0.67 23.02
CA LEU A 369 -7.02 -0.78 23.11
C LEU A 369 -5.71 -1.52 23.40
N LEU A 370 -4.61 -1.17 22.71
CA LEU A 370 -3.29 -1.75 22.93
C LEU A 370 -2.74 -1.40 24.32
N PHE A 371 -2.85 -0.14 24.73
CA PHE A 371 -2.46 0.30 26.07
C PHE A 371 -3.23 -0.42 27.17
N SER A 372 -4.53 -0.66 26.96
CA SER A 372 -5.35 -1.42 27.90
C SER A 372 -4.96 -2.89 27.98
N LEU A 373 -4.45 -3.48 26.90
CA LEU A 373 -3.98 -4.88 26.88
C LEU A 373 -2.58 -5.01 27.50
N ILE A 374 -1.68 -4.05 27.23
CA ILE A 374 -0.29 -4.05 27.71
C ILE A 374 0.00 -2.72 28.42
N PRO A 375 -0.41 -2.55 29.69
CA PRO A 375 -0.20 -1.29 30.41
C PRO A 375 1.28 -0.92 30.66
N SER A 376 2.19 -1.87 30.48
CA SER A 376 3.65 -1.62 30.56
C SER A 376 4.22 -0.98 29.29
N LEU A 377 3.47 -0.98 28.18
CA LEU A 377 3.83 -0.26 26.96
C LEU A 377 3.35 1.18 27.10
N LYS A 378 4.24 2.16 26.88
CA LYS A 378 3.87 3.58 26.97
C LYS A 378 2.83 3.92 25.91
N TYR A 379 1.87 4.79 26.26
CA TYR A 379 0.80 5.16 25.33
C TYR A 379 1.35 5.77 24.03
N GLU A 380 2.41 6.57 24.09
CA GLU A 380 3.03 7.18 22.91
C GLU A 380 3.56 6.12 21.94
N ILE A 381 4.04 5.00 22.46
CA ILE A 381 4.48 3.85 21.64
C ILE A 381 3.25 3.13 21.07
N CYS A 382 2.19 2.95 21.85
CA CYS A 382 0.94 2.40 21.30
C CYS A 382 0.40 3.27 20.16
N GLN A 383 0.44 4.60 20.31
CA GLN A 383 0.03 5.55 19.29
C GLN A 383 0.93 5.46 18.06
N SER A 384 2.26 5.41 18.21
CA SER A 384 3.17 5.31 17.05
C SER A 384 2.97 4.02 16.27
N LEU A 385 2.77 2.88 16.95
CA LEU A 385 2.46 1.59 16.31
C LEU A 385 1.15 1.63 15.51
N SER A 386 0.10 2.23 16.09
CA SER A 386 -1.20 2.38 15.42
C SER A 386 -1.13 3.38 14.26
N GLU A 387 -0.45 4.52 14.42
CA GLU A 387 -0.18 5.46 13.33
C GLU A 387 0.49 4.75 12.16
N ALA A 388 1.50 3.94 12.45
CA ALA A 388 2.22 3.19 11.45
C ALA A 388 1.26 2.29 10.64
N ASP A 389 0.39 1.49 11.29
CA ASP A 389 -0.58 0.63 10.59
C ASP A 389 -1.46 1.41 9.60
N TYR A 390 -1.99 2.56 10.00
CA TYR A 390 -2.87 3.38 9.14
C TYR A 390 -2.12 4.13 8.03
N LEU A 391 -0.83 4.43 8.23
CA LEU A 391 0.01 4.98 7.17
C LEU A 391 0.31 3.95 6.06
N ALA A 392 0.37 2.67 6.42
CA ALA A 392 0.60 1.58 5.47
C ALA A 392 -0.69 1.23 4.71
N VAL A 393 -1.81 1.16 5.43
CA VAL A 393 -3.13 0.87 4.87
C VAL A 393 -4.12 1.91 5.39
N PRO A 394 -4.28 3.05 4.68
CA PRO A 394 -5.21 4.08 5.08
C PRO A 394 -6.64 3.56 5.10
N LEU A 395 -7.44 4.10 6.02
CA LEU A 395 -8.88 3.83 6.07
C LEU A 395 -9.54 4.24 4.75
N GLU A 396 -10.40 3.37 4.24
CA GLU A 396 -11.21 3.71 3.07
C GLU A 396 -12.01 4.99 3.34
N LYS A 397 -11.90 5.95 2.42
CA LYS A 397 -12.67 7.20 2.49
C LYS A 397 -14.14 6.87 2.34
N MET A 398 -14.91 7.14 3.38
CA MET A 398 -16.35 6.93 3.33
C MET A 398 -17.00 7.87 2.33
N ARG A 399 -17.98 7.34 1.59
CA ARG A 399 -18.89 8.16 0.79
C ARG A 399 -19.82 8.90 1.74
N GLU A 400 -19.87 10.22 1.65
CA GLU A 400 -20.90 11.01 2.34
C GLU A 400 -22.27 10.55 1.86
N LEU A 401 -23.07 9.99 2.76
CA LEU A 401 -24.46 9.67 2.45
C LEU A 401 -25.27 10.96 2.48
N THR A 402 -26.03 11.20 1.43
CA THR A 402 -26.97 12.31 1.40
C THR A 402 -28.15 12.02 2.35
N GLY A 403 -28.79 13.06 2.90
CA GLY A 403 -29.72 12.95 4.04
C GLY A 403 -30.87 11.93 3.88
N PHE A 404 -31.27 11.59 2.65
CA PHE A 404 -32.27 10.54 2.41
C PHE A 404 -31.70 9.13 2.62
N GLU A 405 -30.48 8.84 2.14
CA GLU A 405 -29.81 7.55 2.32
C GLU A 405 -29.40 7.31 3.77
N ALA A 406 -29.00 8.36 4.49
CA ALA A 406 -28.68 8.29 5.92
C ALA A 406 -29.91 7.91 6.75
N SER A 407 -31.08 8.45 6.42
CA SER A 407 -32.35 8.17 7.13
C SER A 407 -32.86 6.73 6.97
N GLN A 408 -32.42 6.02 5.92
CA GLN A 408 -32.83 4.63 5.65
C GLN A 408 -31.86 3.60 6.27
N ARG A 409 -30.64 3.99 6.64
CA ARG A 409 -29.66 3.08 7.25
C ARG A 409 -29.83 3.01 8.76
N ARG A 410 -29.83 1.79 9.31
CA ARG A 410 -29.91 1.55 10.77
C ARG A 410 -28.62 1.88 11.51
N ALA A 411 -27.49 1.63 10.88
CA ALA A 411 -26.17 1.99 11.36
C ALA A 411 -25.54 2.99 10.39
N THR A 412 -24.97 4.07 10.91
CA THR A 412 -24.28 5.07 10.08
C THR A 412 -22.98 4.49 9.53
N PRO A 413 -22.48 4.97 8.38
CA PRO A 413 -21.16 4.57 7.88
C PRO A 413 -20.06 4.75 8.95
N ALA A 414 -20.11 5.85 9.71
CA ALA A 414 -19.15 6.12 10.79
C ALA A 414 -19.19 5.04 11.88
N GLN A 415 -20.39 4.60 12.27
CA GLN A 415 -20.56 3.49 13.22
C GLN A 415 -20.02 2.17 12.65
N GLN A 416 -20.26 1.88 11.37
CA GLN A 416 -19.72 0.68 10.71
C GLN A 416 -18.19 0.72 10.69
N GLN A 417 -17.58 1.87 10.41
CA GLN A 417 -16.13 2.04 10.38
C GLN A 417 -15.51 1.95 11.78
N PHE A 418 -16.13 2.56 12.80
CA PHE A 418 -15.74 2.38 14.20
C PHE A 418 -15.77 0.89 14.59
N THR A 419 -16.83 0.19 14.21
CA THR A 419 -16.98 -1.25 14.49
C THR A 419 -15.91 -2.05 13.78
N HIS A 420 -15.61 -1.75 12.51
CA HIS A 420 -14.51 -2.39 11.78
C HIS A 420 -13.17 -2.20 12.51
N VAL A 421 -12.83 -0.97 12.94
CA VAL A 421 -11.59 -0.70 13.68
C VAL A 421 -11.54 -1.40 15.05
N PHE A 422 -12.67 -1.44 15.76
CA PHE A 422 -12.75 -2.17 17.02
C PHE A 422 -12.52 -3.67 16.80
N ILE A 423 -13.20 -4.27 15.81
CA ILE A 423 -13.11 -5.70 15.50
C ILE A 423 -11.75 -6.05 14.90
N SER A 424 -11.12 -5.19 14.09
CA SER A 424 -9.77 -5.45 13.55
C SER A 424 -8.74 -5.67 14.67
N PHE A 425 -8.92 -4.95 15.78
CA PHE A 425 -8.12 -5.13 16.99
C PHE A 425 -8.58 -6.35 17.81
N VAL A 426 -9.82 -6.39 18.30
CA VAL A 426 -10.24 -7.46 19.23
C VAL A 426 -10.34 -8.81 18.55
N GLY A 427 -10.75 -8.85 17.27
CA GLY A 427 -10.82 -10.06 16.45
C GLY A 427 -9.45 -10.69 16.20
N SER A 428 -8.37 -9.90 16.22
CA SER A 428 -7.00 -10.43 16.21
C SER A 428 -6.63 -11.19 17.50
N LEU A 429 -7.40 -11.00 18.58
CA LEU A 429 -7.24 -11.70 19.85
C LEU A 429 -8.15 -12.93 19.97
N LEU A 430 -9.40 -12.83 19.51
CA LEU A 430 -10.44 -13.83 19.77
C LEU A 430 -10.09 -15.22 19.21
N ASP A 431 -10.57 -16.24 19.92
CA ASP A 431 -10.29 -17.63 19.57
C ASP A 431 -11.43 -18.25 18.76
N THR A 432 -12.66 -17.77 18.91
CA THR A 432 -13.84 -18.31 18.24
C THR A 432 -14.54 -17.27 17.36
N LEU A 433 -15.44 -17.75 16.50
CA LEU A 433 -16.29 -16.92 15.63
C LEU A 433 -17.67 -16.66 16.26
N THR A 434 -17.77 -16.62 17.59
CA THR A 434 -19.07 -16.53 18.27
C THR A 434 -19.46 -15.10 18.65
N GLU A 435 -20.73 -14.73 18.45
CA GLU A 435 -21.28 -13.44 18.88
C GLU A 435 -21.08 -13.22 20.40
N ALA A 436 -21.18 -14.29 21.19
CA ALA A 436 -21.02 -14.25 22.64
C ALA A 436 -19.59 -13.85 23.06
N GLU A 437 -18.57 -14.34 22.36
CA GLU A 437 -17.19 -13.96 22.65
C GLU A 437 -16.93 -12.50 22.25
N VAL A 438 -17.46 -12.04 21.13
CA VAL A 438 -17.36 -10.62 20.73
C VAL A 438 -18.04 -9.71 21.77
N VAL A 439 -19.21 -10.09 22.27
CA VAL A 439 -19.90 -9.37 23.36
C VAL A 439 -19.04 -9.33 24.63
N LYS A 440 -18.38 -10.44 24.97
CA LYS A 440 -17.48 -10.50 26.13
C LYS A 440 -16.28 -9.58 25.94
N ALA A 441 -15.67 -9.58 24.76
CA ALA A 441 -14.57 -8.68 24.42
C ALA A 441 -15.00 -7.20 24.47
N ALA A 442 -16.17 -6.86 23.90
CA ALA A 442 -16.75 -5.52 24.00
C ALA A 442 -16.93 -5.06 25.45
N THR A 443 -17.31 -5.98 26.35
CA THR A 443 -17.43 -5.70 27.78
C THR A 443 -16.08 -5.40 28.42
N GLU A 444 -15.07 -6.25 28.19
CA GLU A 444 -13.73 -6.15 28.77
C GLU A 444 -12.92 -4.92 28.27
N PHE A 445 -13.15 -4.52 27.01
CA PHE A 445 -12.49 -3.38 26.38
C PHE A 445 -13.28 -2.06 26.46
N LYS A 446 -14.46 -2.05 27.09
CA LYS A 446 -15.28 -0.85 27.25
C LYS A 446 -14.50 0.34 27.85
N SER A 447 -13.64 0.09 28.84
CA SER A 447 -12.82 1.15 29.45
C SER A 447 -11.82 1.77 28.49
N ALA A 448 -11.28 0.99 27.54
CA ALA A 448 -10.37 1.53 26.53
C ALA A 448 -11.10 2.47 25.55
N ILE A 449 -12.36 2.15 25.20
CA ILE A 449 -13.21 3.02 24.38
C ILE A 449 -13.53 4.33 25.12
N TRP A 450 -13.79 4.23 26.43
CA TRP A 450 -13.94 5.42 27.27
C TRP A 450 -12.68 6.29 27.28
N ASP A 451 -11.51 5.69 27.46
CA ASP A 451 -10.24 6.41 27.49
C ASP A 451 -9.95 7.11 26.15
N ALA A 452 -10.31 6.46 25.03
CA ALA A 452 -10.19 7.06 23.69
C ALA A 452 -11.08 8.31 23.57
N GLN A 453 -12.34 8.23 23.99
CA GLN A 453 -13.27 9.37 24.01
C GLN A 453 -12.71 10.53 24.84
N GLN A 454 -12.20 10.24 26.04
CA GLN A 454 -11.64 11.25 26.93
C GLN A 454 -10.40 11.93 26.34
N ARG A 455 -9.54 11.18 25.64
CA ARG A 455 -8.36 11.72 24.95
C ARG A 455 -8.75 12.59 23.76
N ILE A 456 -9.72 12.17 22.97
CA ILE A 456 -10.25 12.96 21.84
C ILE A 456 -10.85 14.27 22.35
N ALA A 457 -11.67 14.21 23.40
CA ALA A 457 -12.26 15.39 24.02
C ALA A 457 -11.20 16.37 24.56
N LYS A 458 -10.02 15.87 24.96
CA LYS A 458 -8.86 16.67 25.40
C LYS A 458 -7.95 17.15 24.26
N GLY A 459 -8.30 16.90 23.00
CA GLY A 459 -7.57 17.41 21.84
C GLY A 459 -6.40 16.54 21.34
N ALA A 460 -6.36 15.25 21.70
CA ALA A 460 -5.29 14.33 21.30
C ALA A 460 -5.09 14.20 19.77
N LYS A 461 -6.10 14.51 18.94
CA LYS A 461 -5.97 14.50 17.48
C LYS A 461 -4.84 15.40 16.96
N SER A 462 -4.52 16.48 17.69
CA SER A 462 -3.48 17.43 17.31
C SER A 462 -2.05 16.87 17.41
N THR A 463 -1.83 15.77 18.13
CA THR A 463 -0.50 15.19 18.32
C THR A 463 -0.15 14.15 17.26
N ILE A 464 -1.14 13.66 16.50
CA ILE A 464 -0.96 12.63 15.48
C ILE A 464 -0.12 13.17 14.33
N GLY A 465 0.93 12.42 13.94
CA GLY A 465 1.87 12.83 12.90
C GLY A 465 2.85 13.95 13.29
N SER A 466 2.77 14.51 14.50
CA SER A 466 3.69 15.56 14.97
C SER A 466 5.07 15.03 15.39
N GLN A 467 5.17 13.76 15.76
CA GLN A 467 6.41 13.12 16.23
C GLN A 467 7.36 12.65 15.10
N ARG A 468 6.93 12.72 13.83
CA ARG A 468 7.66 12.24 12.65
C ARG A 468 8.99 12.92 12.32
N ARG A 469 9.47 13.88 13.12
CA ARG A 469 10.71 14.60 12.79
C ARG A 469 11.98 14.04 13.40
N ASN A 470 11.93 13.15 14.40
CA ASN A 470 13.14 12.85 15.18
C ASN A 470 13.57 11.38 15.30
N GLU A 471 12.80 10.37 14.89
CA GLU A 471 13.20 8.96 15.17
C GLU A 471 13.18 7.99 13.97
N ASP A 472 12.70 8.36 12.78
CA ASP A 472 12.81 7.52 11.57
C ASP A 472 14.18 7.70 10.88
N GLY A 473 15.22 7.30 11.59
CA GLY A 473 16.59 7.15 11.11
C GLY A 473 16.90 5.74 10.61
N THR A 474 15.95 5.02 10.01
CA THR A 474 16.16 3.66 9.45
C THR A 474 15.53 3.49 8.08
N PHE A 475 15.58 4.53 7.24
CA PHE A 475 15.63 4.27 5.80
C PHE A 475 17.03 3.75 5.48
N LEU A 476 17.11 2.53 4.93
CA LEU A 476 18.29 2.03 4.23
C LEU A 476 18.74 3.10 3.23
N LYS A 477 19.74 3.91 3.63
CA LYS A 477 20.57 4.62 2.66
C LYS A 477 21.19 3.51 1.83
N GLY A 478 20.72 3.35 0.59
CA GLY A 478 21.48 2.62 -0.41
C GLY A 478 22.90 3.18 -0.41
N ASP A 479 23.89 2.32 -0.69
CA ASP A 479 25.31 2.69 -0.77
C ASP A 479 25.52 3.77 -1.84
N GLY A 480 25.17 5.00 -1.51
CA GLY A 480 25.48 6.19 -2.27
C GLY A 480 26.99 6.32 -2.22
N ILE A 481 27.60 6.44 -3.38
CA ILE A 481 29.03 6.70 -3.54
C ILE A 481 29.37 7.88 -2.61
N HIS A 482 30.18 7.61 -1.59
CA HIS A 482 30.69 8.64 -0.68
C HIS A 482 31.27 9.78 -1.54
N ILE A 483 30.88 11.03 -1.26
CA ILE A 483 31.31 12.21 -2.03
C ILE A 483 32.84 12.33 -2.09
N ASP A 484 33.54 11.74 -1.12
CA ASP A 484 35.00 11.62 -1.09
C ASP A 484 35.59 10.78 -2.25
N HIS A 485 34.77 9.96 -2.92
CA HIS A 485 35.14 9.20 -4.13
C HIS A 485 34.90 9.96 -5.44
N LEU A 486 34.11 11.05 -5.44
CA LEU A 486 33.94 11.92 -6.61
C LEU A 486 35.10 12.89 -6.80
N ASP A 487 35.81 13.24 -5.71
CA ASP A 487 36.97 14.14 -5.74
C ASP A 487 38.21 13.53 -6.42
N LYS A 488 38.28 12.20 -6.54
CA LYS A 488 39.36 11.51 -7.28
C LYS A 488 39.19 11.53 -8.80
N LEU A 489 38.01 11.88 -9.33
CA LEU A 489 37.75 11.97 -10.77
C LEU A 489 37.59 13.42 -11.28
N GLY A 490 37.44 14.41 -10.38
CA GLY A 490 37.22 15.82 -10.71
C GLY A 490 38.46 16.67 -11.02
N ARG A 491 39.69 16.13 -10.88
CA ARG A 491 40.93 16.86 -11.20
C ARG A 491 41.64 16.35 -12.47
N ARG A 492 40.95 16.40 -13.60
CA ARG A 492 41.62 16.63 -14.89
C ARG A 492 41.46 18.11 -15.24
N LYS A 493 42.32 18.94 -14.66
CA LYS A 493 42.54 20.30 -15.18
C LYS A 493 43.03 20.15 -16.62
N LEU A 494 42.24 20.66 -17.56
CA LEU A 494 42.69 21.09 -18.87
C LEU A 494 43.86 22.06 -18.67
N ASN A 495 45.08 21.59 -18.92
CA ASN A 495 46.19 22.49 -19.18
C ASN A 495 45.94 23.10 -20.57
N ALA A 496 45.40 24.31 -20.61
CA ALA A 496 45.44 25.14 -21.79
C ALA A 496 46.91 25.44 -22.10
N LYS A 497 47.45 24.84 -23.17
CA LYS A 497 48.72 25.25 -23.75
C LYS A 497 48.46 26.54 -24.55
N PHE A 498 48.94 27.65 -24.03
CA PHE A 498 49.37 28.77 -24.86
C PHE A 498 50.87 28.62 -25.08
N THR A 499 51.22 28.25 -26.32
CA THR A 499 52.39 28.69 -27.11
C THR A 499 52.23 28.10 -28.50
#